data_AF-A0AAN9FAM8-F1
#
_entry.id   AF-A0AAN9FAM8-F1
#
_cell.length_a   1.000
_cell.length_b   1.000
_cell.length_c   1.000
_cell.angle_alpha   90.00
_cell.angle_beta   90.00
_cell.angle_gamma   90.00
#
_symmetry.space_group_name_H-M   'P 1'
#
loop_
_entity.id
_entity.type
_entity.pdbx_description
1 polymer ?
#
loop_
_entity_poly.entity_id
_entity_poly.type
_entity_poly.pdbx_seq_one_letter_code
_entity_poly.pdbx_strand_id
1 'polypeptide(L)'
;MVVVKERKLLSIRGSMAPRIYEIILACGLRRNQLRLVMSFFATAEHEIERLKYFASPEGRDDLYQYNQKERRTVLEVLEDFPSVQMPFEWLVQLVPPLKTRAFSISSSQLAHPNQVHLTINVVSWTTPHQRKKKGLCSSWLAALDPQDEVYIPAWFHKGSLPKPSPSLPLILVRPGTGCAPFRGFVEERALQSKTNPTAPIIFFFGCRNEDGDYLYRDFWLSRSQNTGVLSEALGEGFCVAFSRDQP
;
A
#
# COMPACT_ATOMS: atom_id res chain seq x y z
N MET A 1 10.79 10.40 -1.75
CA MET A 1 10.92 10.30 -0.28
C MET A 1 9.76 11.06 0.31
N VAL A 2 8.77 10.39 0.91
CA VAL A 2 7.62 11.08 1.51
C VAL A 2 7.98 11.36 2.97
N VAL A 3 8.38 12.59 3.26
CA VAL A 3 8.74 13.02 4.63
C VAL A 3 7.47 13.50 5.33
N VAL A 4 6.96 12.72 6.27
CA VAL A 4 5.82 13.14 7.11
C VAL A 4 6.35 13.88 8.33
N LYS A 5 6.09 15.20 8.42
CA LYS A 5 6.34 16.00 9.64
C LYS A 5 5.13 15.93 10.58
N GLU A 6 5.40 15.80 11.88
CA GLU A 6 4.40 15.56 12.92
C GLU A 6 3.48 16.77 13.23
N ARG A 7 2.22 16.41 13.49
CA ARG A 7 1.12 17.08 14.25
C ARG A 7 0.95 18.61 14.17
N LYS A 8 -0.12 19.01 13.47
CA LYS A 8 -1.20 19.88 13.98
C LYS A 8 -2.50 19.56 13.22
N LEU A 9 -3.56 19.19 13.95
CA LEU A 9 -4.92 19.10 13.41
C LEU A 9 -5.42 20.54 13.21
N LEU A 10 -5.53 20.98 11.95
CA LEU A 10 -6.15 22.24 11.58
C LEU A 10 -7.35 22.00 10.66
N SER A 11 -8.43 22.70 10.99
CA SER A 11 -9.74 22.68 10.34
C SER A 11 -9.63 22.96 8.84
N ILE A 12 -10.28 22.11 8.05
CA ILE A 12 -10.27 22.19 6.59
C ILE A 12 -11.29 23.25 6.16
N ARG A 13 -10.82 24.44 5.74
CA ARG A 13 -11.59 25.40 4.93
C ARG A 13 -11.13 25.29 3.47
N GLY A 14 -11.84 24.47 2.71
CA GLY A 14 -11.74 24.28 1.26
C GLY A 14 -12.81 23.27 0.85
N SER A 15 -13.52 23.48 -0.26
CA SER A 15 -14.73 22.70 -0.59
C SER A 15 -14.42 21.20 -0.69
N MET A 16 -14.85 20.46 0.34
CA MET A 16 -14.54 19.05 0.57
C MET A 16 -15.35 18.11 -0.34
N ALA A 17 -16.39 18.63 -1.00
CA ALA A 17 -17.38 17.85 -1.73
C ALA A 17 -16.86 17.06 -2.95
N PRO A 18 -15.99 17.61 -3.84
CA PRO A 18 -15.57 16.87 -5.04
C PRO A 18 -14.66 15.68 -4.70
N ARG A 19 -13.78 15.83 -3.71
CA ARG A 19 -12.82 14.79 -3.33
C ARG A 19 -13.45 13.63 -2.57
N ILE A 20 -14.47 13.90 -1.74
CA ILE A 20 -15.22 12.84 -1.08
C ILE A 20 -15.96 11.98 -2.12
N TYR A 21 -16.54 12.63 -3.13
CA TYR A 21 -17.28 11.96 -4.19
C TYR A 21 -16.40 10.96 -4.95
N GLU A 22 -15.23 11.38 -5.42
CA GLU A 22 -14.28 10.50 -6.13
C GLU A 22 -13.81 9.33 -5.26
N ILE A 23 -13.58 9.56 -3.96
CA ILE A 23 -13.13 8.52 -3.04
C ILE A 23 -14.22 7.46 -2.80
N ILE A 24 -15.46 7.89 -2.59
CA ILE A 24 -16.63 7.01 -2.40
C ILE A 24 -16.83 6.16 -3.65
N LEU A 25 -16.76 6.80 -4.82
CA LEU A 25 -16.97 6.11 -6.08
C LEU A 25 -15.89 5.09 -6.40
N ALA A 26 -14.64 5.33 -5.98
CA ALA A 26 -13.52 4.42 -6.19
C ALA A 26 -13.44 3.27 -5.16
N CYS A 27 -14.31 3.24 -4.16
CA CYS A 27 -14.37 2.15 -3.18
C CYS A 27 -14.91 0.85 -3.79
N GLY A 28 -14.38 -0.29 -3.32
CA GLY A 28 -14.83 -1.61 -3.75
C GLY A 28 -16.19 -2.00 -3.17
N LEU A 29 -17.02 -2.61 -4.01
CA LEU A 29 -18.37 -3.06 -3.67
C LEU A 29 -18.37 -4.41 -2.95
N ARG A 30 -18.81 -4.44 -1.69
CA ARG A 30 -18.90 -5.69 -0.91
C ARG A 30 -20.27 -5.97 -0.28
N ARG A 31 -21.25 -5.09 -0.43
CA ARG A 31 -22.55 -5.20 0.23
C ARG A 31 -23.65 -5.52 -0.76
N ASN A 32 -24.34 -6.65 -0.55
CA ASN A 32 -25.55 -7.01 -1.31
C ASN A 32 -26.67 -5.96 -1.13
N GLN A 33 -26.70 -5.31 0.04
CA GLN A 33 -27.65 -4.24 0.36
C GLN A 33 -27.62 -3.09 -0.65
N LEU A 34 -26.45 -2.72 -1.19
CA LEU A 34 -26.38 -1.62 -2.15
C LEU A 34 -27.13 -1.94 -3.44
N ARG A 35 -27.09 -3.19 -3.92
CA ARG A 35 -27.79 -3.60 -5.15
C ARG A 35 -29.30 -3.62 -4.95
N LEU A 36 -29.73 -4.12 -3.80
CA LEU A 36 -31.13 -4.07 -3.41
C LEU A 36 -31.64 -2.62 -3.37
N VAL A 37 -30.88 -1.71 -2.75
CA VAL A 37 -31.27 -0.30 -2.70
C VAL A 37 -31.29 0.34 -4.09
N MET A 38 -30.28 0.11 -4.92
CA MET A 38 -30.26 0.61 -6.31
C MET A 38 -31.49 0.16 -7.10
N SER A 39 -32.03 -1.04 -6.85
CA SER A 39 -33.23 -1.54 -7.54
C SER A 39 -34.50 -0.72 -7.26
N PHE A 40 -34.57 0.00 -6.12
CA PHE A 40 -35.70 0.89 -5.82
C PHE A 40 -35.59 2.26 -6.54
N PHE A 41 -34.38 2.61 -6.99
CA PHE A 41 -34.10 3.87 -7.67
C PHE A 41 -33.87 3.70 -9.18
N ALA A 42 -33.93 2.47 -9.70
CA ALA A 42 -33.87 2.17 -11.12
C ALA A 42 -35.24 2.38 -11.77
N THR A 43 -35.27 2.94 -12.98
CA THR A 43 -36.50 3.12 -13.76
C THR A 43 -36.72 2.06 -14.82
N ALA A 44 -35.66 1.37 -15.26
CA ALA A 44 -35.74 0.33 -16.28
C ALA A 44 -36.00 -1.05 -15.67
N GLU A 45 -37.03 -1.74 -16.14
CA GLU A 45 -37.48 -3.02 -15.57
C GLU A 45 -36.39 -4.10 -15.57
N HIS A 46 -35.66 -4.25 -16.68
CA HIS A 46 -34.56 -5.21 -16.78
C HIS A 46 -33.39 -4.91 -15.81
N GLU A 47 -33.13 -3.64 -15.51
CA GLU A 47 -32.12 -3.24 -14.51
C GLU A 47 -32.59 -3.56 -13.10
N ILE A 48 -33.86 -3.28 -12.78
CA ILE A 48 -34.49 -3.61 -11.50
C ILE A 48 -34.39 -5.11 -11.24
N GLU A 49 -34.79 -5.94 -12.22
CA GLU A 49 -34.73 -7.39 -12.12
C GLU A 49 -33.30 -7.90 -11.90
N ARG A 50 -32.34 -7.39 -12.68
CA ARG A 50 -30.93 -7.80 -12.55
C ARG A 50 -30.33 -7.40 -11.20
N LEU A 51 -30.65 -6.21 -10.70
CA LEU A 51 -30.20 -5.74 -9.39
C LEU A 51 -30.80 -6.56 -8.24
N LYS A 52 -32.08 -6.92 -8.33
CA LYS A 52 -32.75 -7.83 -7.38
C LYS A 52 -32.16 -9.24 -7.43
N TYR A 53 -31.91 -9.77 -8.62
CA TYR A 53 -31.24 -11.05 -8.82
C TYR A 53 -29.85 -11.06 -8.17
N PHE A 54 -29.03 -10.03 -8.41
CA PHE A 54 -27.73 -9.92 -7.74
C PHE A 54 -27.81 -9.74 -6.21
N ALA A 55 -28.95 -9.32 -5.67
CA ALA A 55 -29.17 -9.24 -4.24
C ALA A 55 -29.67 -10.58 -3.64
N SER A 56 -30.12 -11.52 -4.47
CA SER A 56 -30.68 -12.80 -4.04
C SER A 56 -29.59 -13.87 -3.82
N PRO A 57 -29.91 -14.98 -3.11
CA PRO A 57 -29.00 -16.12 -2.98
C PRO A 57 -28.61 -16.74 -4.33
N GLU A 58 -29.54 -16.79 -5.28
CA GLU A 58 -29.37 -17.42 -6.60
C GLU A 58 -28.39 -16.62 -7.48
N GLY A 59 -28.37 -15.29 -7.36
CA GLY A 59 -27.46 -14.43 -8.12
C GLY A 59 -26.07 -14.27 -7.52
N ARG A 60 -25.74 -14.99 -6.44
CA ARG A 60 -24.45 -14.84 -5.73
C ARG A 60 -23.23 -15.11 -6.62
N ASP A 61 -23.25 -16.19 -7.39
CA ASP A 61 -22.09 -16.61 -8.18
C ASP A 61 -21.91 -15.72 -9.41
N ASP A 62 -23.02 -15.40 -10.08
CA ASP A 62 -23.09 -14.41 -11.16
C ASP A 62 -22.57 -13.05 -10.69
N LEU A 63 -22.96 -12.64 -9.48
CA LEU A 63 -22.49 -11.42 -8.89
C LEU A 63 -20.98 -11.44 -8.61
N TYR A 64 -20.45 -12.58 -8.16
CA TYR A 64 -19.01 -12.75 -7.97
C TYR A 64 -18.25 -12.56 -9.27
N GLN A 65 -18.72 -13.14 -10.36
CA GLN A 65 -18.11 -12.97 -11.69
C GLN A 65 -18.23 -11.52 -12.17
N TYR A 66 -19.41 -10.91 -12.06
CA TYR A 66 -19.66 -9.55 -12.47
C TYR A 66 -18.83 -8.54 -11.67
N ASN A 67 -18.80 -8.64 -10.34
CA ASN A 67 -18.27 -7.57 -9.51
C ASN A 67 -16.95 -7.91 -8.83
N GLN A 68 -16.85 -9.02 -8.11
CA GLN A 68 -15.67 -9.33 -7.30
C GLN A 68 -14.45 -9.71 -8.13
N LYS A 69 -14.63 -10.52 -9.19
CA LYS A 69 -13.56 -10.92 -10.10
C LYS A 69 -12.98 -9.72 -10.86
N GLU A 70 -13.85 -8.81 -11.29
CA GLU A 70 -13.45 -7.55 -11.96
C GLU A 70 -13.07 -6.42 -11.01
N ARG A 71 -13.32 -6.60 -9.71
CA ARG A 71 -13.17 -5.57 -8.66
C ARG A 71 -13.89 -4.27 -9.03
N ARG A 72 -15.12 -4.37 -9.53
CA ARG A 72 -15.91 -3.19 -9.96
C ARG A 72 -16.08 -2.20 -8.81
N THR A 73 -15.87 -0.93 -9.13
CA THR A 73 -16.11 0.21 -8.24
C THR A 73 -17.58 0.60 -8.26
N VAL A 74 -18.00 1.46 -7.34
CA VAL A 74 -19.39 1.95 -7.28
C VAL A 74 -19.74 2.70 -8.57
N LEU A 75 -18.82 3.54 -9.07
CA LEU A 75 -19.00 4.27 -10.32
C LEU A 75 -19.23 3.32 -11.51
N GLU A 76 -18.37 2.31 -11.66
CA GLU A 76 -18.49 1.35 -12.77
C GLU A 76 -19.82 0.59 -12.74
N VAL A 77 -20.39 0.36 -11.56
CA VAL A 77 -21.72 -0.27 -11.46
C VAL A 77 -22.82 0.72 -11.81
N LEU A 78 -22.75 1.98 -11.38
CA LEU A 78 -23.72 2.99 -11.80
C LEU A 78 -23.68 3.25 -13.32
N GLU A 79 -22.50 3.14 -13.94
CA GLU A 79 -22.34 3.22 -15.40
C GLU A 79 -22.98 2.01 -16.12
N ASP A 80 -22.89 0.81 -15.54
CA ASP A 80 -23.51 -0.41 -16.07
C ASP A 80 -25.04 -0.42 -15.84
N PHE A 81 -25.58 0.42 -14.95
CA PHE A 81 -27.01 0.55 -14.60
C PHE A 81 -27.48 2.02 -14.71
N PRO A 82 -27.53 2.60 -15.92
CA PRO A 82 -27.79 4.02 -16.12
C PRO A 82 -29.20 4.48 -15.70
N SER A 83 -30.16 3.57 -15.54
CA SER A 83 -31.50 3.93 -15.08
C SER A 83 -31.58 4.21 -13.57
N VAL A 84 -30.52 3.89 -12.81
CA VAL A 84 -30.45 4.09 -11.36
C VAL A 84 -30.26 5.58 -11.02
N GLN A 85 -31.33 6.20 -10.54
CA GLN A 85 -31.34 7.60 -10.08
C GLN A 85 -31.26 7.69 -8.55
N MET A 86 -30.20 7.14 -7.97
CA MET A 86 -30.04 7.07 -6.52
C MET A 86 -29.56 8.40 -5.91
N PRO A 87 -30.25 8.94 -4.89
CA PRO A 87 -29.78 10.13 -4.19
C PRO A 87 -28.40 9.91 -3.54
N PHE A 88 -27.58 10.95 -3.53
CA PHE A 88 -26.20 10.88 -3.02
C PHE A 88 -26.12 10.46 -1.54
N GLU A 89 -27.08 10.88 -0.72
CA GLU A 89 -27.19 10.49 0.69
C GLU A 89 -27.23 8.97 0.90
N TRP A 90 -27.94 8.24 0.01
CA TRP A 90 -27.99 6.78 0.04
C TRP A 90 -26.64 6.17 -0.34
N LEU A 91 -25.95 6.74 -1.33
CA LEU A 91 -24.59 6.30 -1.68
C LEU A 91 -23.64 6.41 -0.48
N VAL A 92 -23.63 7.56 0.21
CA VAL A 92 -22.77 7.80 1.37
C VAL A 92 -23.04 6.79 2.50
N GLN A 93 -24.30 6.45 2.74
CA GLN A 93 -24.68 5.50 3.79
C GLN A 93 -24.29 4.05 3.46
N LEU A 94 -24.32 3.67 2.18
CA LEU A 94 -24.14 2.29 1.76
C LEU A 94 -22.69 1.94 1.44
N VAL A 95 -21.91 2.89 0.92
CA VAL A 95 -20.52 2.69 0.53
C VAL A 95 -19.63 2.54 1.77
N PRO A 96 -18.75 1.53 1.82
CA PRO A 96 -17.87 1.36 2.97
C PRO A 96 -16.88 2.54 3.08
N PRO A 97 -16.57 2.98 4.31
CA PRO A 97 -15.59 4.04 4.50
C PRO A 97 -14.21 3.62 3.98
N LEU A 98 -13.46 4.60 3.48
CA LEU A 98 -12.09 4.38 3.02
C LEU A 98 -11.24 3.89 4.19
N LYS A 99 -10.57 2.76 3.99
CA LYS A 99 -9.68 2.18 5.02
C LYS A 99 -8.29 2.82 4.95
N THR A 100 -7.68 3.02 6.11
CA THR A 100 -6.26 3.40 6.21
C THR A 100 -5.36 2.29 5.65
N ARG A 101 -4.17 2.67 5.19
CA ARG A 101 -3.18 1.73 4.66
C ARG A 101 -1.94 1.71 5.54
N ALA A 102 -1.57 0.52 6.00
CA ALA A 102 -0.37 0.31 6.79
C ALA A 102 0.84 0.04 5.88
N PHE A 103 1.99 0.60 6.25
CA PHE A 103 3.28 0.38 5.62
C PHE A 103 4.33 0.14 6.70
N SER A 104 5.35 -0.65 6.37
CA SER A 104 6.54 -0.79 7.23
C SER A 104 7.45 0.41 7.02
N ILE A 105 7.87 1.04 8.12
CA ILE A 105 8.83 2.14 8.11
C ILE A 105 10.18 1.62 7.65
N SER A 106 10.84 2.34 6.75
CA SER A 106 12.14 1.98 6.18
C SER A 106 13.31 2.87 6.61
N SER A 107 13.10 3.74 7.60
CA SER A 107 14.14 4.55 8.26
C SER A 107 14.41 4.08 9.68
N SER A 108 15.63 4.35 10.15
CA SER A 108 15.98 4.32 11.58
C SER A 108 15.64 5.67 12.23
N GLN A 109 15.04 5.63 13.43
CA GLN A 109 14.80 6.83 14.23
C GLN A 109 16.12 7.48 14.70
N LEU A 110 17.17 6.68 14.90
CA LEU A 110 18.50 7.18 15.26
C LEU A 110 19.17 7.92 14.10
N ALA A 111 18.96 7.46 12.86
CA ALA A 111 19.49 8.10 11.67
C ALA A 111 18.66 9.32 11.23
N HIS A 112 17.33 9.23 11.36
CA HIS A 112 16.39 10.22 10.87
C HIS A 112 15.35 10.60 11.93
N PRO A 113 15.70 11.40 12.97
CA PRO A 113 14.81 11.65 14.11
C PRO A 113 13.47 12.31 13.75
N ASN A 114 13.44 13.10 12.68
CA ASN A 114 12.26 13.86 12.25
C ASN A 114 11.74 13.42 10.88
N GLN A 115 12.10 12.21 10.42
CA GLN A 115 11.69 11.72 9.11
C GLN A 115 11.28 10.24 9.15
N VAL A 116 10.21 9.93 8.43
CA VAL A 116 9.73 8.57 8.24
C VAL A 116 9.85 8.22 6.78
N HIS A 117 10.58 7.15 6.47
CA HIS A 117 10.72 6.67 5.09
C HIS A 117 9.76 5.52 4.84
N LEU A 118 9.20 5.47 3.64
CA LEU A 118 8.32 4.40 3.17
C LEU A 118 8.89 3.79 1.90
N THR A 119 8.83 2.47 1.79
CA THR A 119 9.14 1.71 0.57
C THR A 119 7.84 1.10 0.05
N ILE A 120 7.34 1.62 -1.08
CA ILE A 120 5.99 1.31 -1.56
C ILE A 120 6.07 0.83 -3.00
N ASN A 121 5.45 -0.32 -3.28
CA ASN A 121 5.18 -0.73 -4.65
C ASN A 121 3.92 -0.02 -5.14
N VAL A 122 4.01 0.68 -6.28
CA VAL A 122 2.86 1.33 -6.91
C VAL A 122 1.95 0.27 -7.51
N VAL A 123 0.78 0.08 -6.90
CA VAL A 123 -0.16 -0.94 -7.33
C VAL A 123 -0.90 -0.48 -8.58
N SER A 124 -0.69 -1.17 -9.70
CA SER A 124 -1.52 -1.08 -10.90
C SER A 124 -1.73 -2.48 -11.48
N TRP A 125 -2.93 -2.74 -11.98
CA TRP A 125 -3.28 -4.02 -12.59
C TRP A 125 -4.32 -3.81 -13.68
N THR A 126 -4.42 -4.78 -14.58
CA THR A 126 -5.48 -4.83 -15.59
C THR A 126 -6.50 -5.88 -15.15
N THR A 127 -7.79 -5.55 -15.18
CA THR A 127 -8.86 -6.51 -14.87
C THR A 127 -9.07 -7.47 -16.05
N PRO A 128 -9.73 -8.63 -15.86
CA PRO A 128 -10.00 -9.54 -16.98
C PRO A 128 -10.80 -8.88 -18.13
N HIS A 129 -11.59 -7.84 -17.87
CA HIS A 129 -12.24 -7.02 -18.90
C HIS A 129 -11.35 -5.89 -19.46
N GLN A 130 -10.02 -6.02 -19.38
CA GLN A 130 -9.04 -5.08 -19.93
C GLN A 130 -9.09 -3.66 -19.35
N ARG A 131 -9.73 -3.44 -18.20
CA ARG A 131 -9.73 -2.13 -17.52
C ARG A 131 -8.46 -1.95 -16.69
N LYS A 132 -7.76 -0.84 -16.87
CA LYS A 132 -6.59 -0.51 -16.03
C LYS A 132 -7.07 0.06 -14.69
N LYS A 133 -6.65 -0.56 -13.60
CA LYS A 133 -6.93 -0.12 -12.23
C LYS A 133 -5.64 0.21 -11.49
N LYS A 134 -5.80 1.08 -10.50
CA LYS A 134 -4.72 1.62 -9.68
C LYS A 134 -5.10 1.54 -8.21
N GLY A 135 -4.12 1.27 -7.35
CA GLY A 135 -4.31 1.31 -5.91
C GLY A 135 -4.46 2.75 -5.44
N LEU A 136 -5.47 3.04 -4.62
CA LEU A 136 -5.78 4.39 -4.16
C LEU A 136 -4.58 5.04 -3.45
N CYS A 137 -4.14 4.46 -2.33
CA CYS A 137 -3.09 5.03 -1.49
C CYS A 137 -1.72 5.06 -2.19
N SER A 138 -1.32 3.97 -2.87
CA SER A 138 -0.02 3.90 -3.53
C SER A 138 0.10 4.88 -4.69
N SER A 139 -0.97 5.07 -5.46
CA SER A 139 -0.96 5.97 -6.62
C SER A 139 -1.07 7.42 -6.19
N TRP A 140 -1.85 7.69 -5.14
CA TRP A 140 -1.92 9.01 -4.52
C TRP A 140 -0.53 9.44 -4.00
N LEU A 141 0.16 8.59 -3.24
CA LEU A 141 1.50 8.87 -2.74
C LEU A 141 2.53 9.05 -3.87
N ALA A 142 2.40 8.30 -4.96
CA ALA A 142 3.29 8.41 -6.12
C ALA A 142 3.06 9.67 -6.96
N ALA A 143 1.87 10.29 -6.86
CA ALA A 143 1.50 11.50 -7.57
C ALA A 143 1.86 12.79 -6.80
N LEU A 144 2.34 12.68 -5.55
CA LEU A 144 2.75 13.85 -4.76
C LEU A 144 4.06 14.42 -5.29
N ASP A 145 4.12 15.74 -5.46
CA ASP A 145 5.36 16.45 -5.73
C ASP A 145 6.12 16.66 -4.40
N PRO A 146 7.40 16.27 -4.29
CA PRO A 146 8.23 16.56 -3.13
C PRO A 146 8.40 18.06 -2.82
N GLN A 147 8.17 18.95 -3.78
CA GLN A 147 8.23 20.40 -3.58
C GLN A 147 6.97 20.98 -2.94
N ASP A 148 5.86 20.24 -2.98
CA ASP A 148 4.60 20.68 -2.38
C ASP A 148 4.59 20.43 -0.87
N GLU A 149 4.13 21.42 -0.11
CA GLU A 149 3.84 21.25 1.31
C GLU A 149 2.51 20.49 1.49
N VAL A 150 2.59 19.16 1.49
CA VAL A 150 1.44 18.28 1.69
C VAL A 150 1.43 17.68 3.09
N TYR A 151 0.32 17.87 3.81
CA TYR A 151 0.09 17.20 5.08
C TYR A 151 -0.51 15.82 4.88
N ILE A 152 0.14 14.79 5.43
CA ILE A 152 -0.30 13.40 5.35
C ILE A 152 -0.74 12.92 6.73
N PRO A 153 -2.05 12.66 6.94
CA PRO A 153 -2.53 12.05 8.18
C PRO A 153 -1.93 10.65 8.36
N ALA A 154 -1.15 10.47 9.42
CA ALA A 154 -0.47 9.22 9.71
C ALA A 154 -0.60 8.86 11.19
N TRP A 155 -0.59 7.55 11.46
CA TRP A 155 -0.63 6.98 12.80
C TRP A 155 0.40 5.88 12.92
N PHE A 156 1.18 5.93 13.99
CA PHE A 156 2.21 4.94 14.27
C PHE A 156 1.64 3.82 15.12
N HIS A 157 1.80 2.60 14.64
CA HIS A 157 1.40 1.40 15.34
C HIS A 157 2.65 0.58 15.61
N LYS A 158 2.78 0.06 16.84
CA LYS A 158 3.84 -0.88 17.17
C LYS A 158 3.65 -2.13 16.31
N GLY A 159 4.59 -2.36 15.39
CA GLY A 159 4.58 -3.54 14.53
C GLY A 159 4.91 -4.82 15.30
N SER A 160 4.75 -5.96 14.63
CA SER A 160 5.10 -7.28 15.19
C SER A 160 6.61 -7.53 15.26
N LEU A 161 7.41 -6.76 14.52
CA LEU A 161 8.87 -6.85 14.56
C LEU A 161 9.40 -5.99 15.72
N PRO A 162 10.02 -6.59 16.74
CA PRO A 162 10.63 -5.82 17.82
C PRO A 162 11.88 -5.09 17.30
N LYS A 163 12.24 -3.98 17.96
CA LYS A 163 13.54 -3.34 17.75
C LYS A 163 14.63 -4.33 18.20
N PRO A 164 15.52 -4.78 17.29
CA PRO A 164 16.53 -5.76 17.67
C PRO A 164 17.60 -5.15 18.58
N SER A 165 18.00 -5.88 19.61
CA SER A 165 19.14 -5.49 20.46
C SER A 165 20.44 -5.49 19.64
N PRO A 166 21.36 -4.52 19.82
CA PRO A 166 22.67 -4.52 19.17
C PRO A 166 23.52 -5.74 19.50
N SER A 167 23.28 -6.40 20.63
CA SER A 167 24.01 -7.59 21.07
C SER A 167 23.52 -8.90 20.45
N LEU A 168 22.38 -8.88 19.74
CA LEU A 168 21.81 -10.08 19.13
C LEU A 168 22.15 -10.14 17.64
N PRO A 169 22.59 -11.30 17.12
CA PRO A 169 22.79 -11.49 15.69
C PRO A 169 21.44 -11.46 14.96
N LEU A 170 21.43 -10.97 13.73
CA LEU A 170 20.23 -10.88 12.91
C LEU A 170 20.37 -11.67 11.61
N ILE A 171 19.38 -12.49 11.31
CA ILE A 171 19.21 -13.15 10.02
C ILE A 171 17.97 -12.55 9.38
N LEU A 172 18.16 -11.77 8.32
CA LEU A 172 17.11 -11.04 7.62
C LEU A 172 16.83 -11.74 6.29
N VAL A 173 15.58 -12.07 6.01
CA VAL A 173 15.19 -12.79 4.77
C VAL A 173 13.93 -12.15 4.21
N ARG A 174 14.05 -11.32 3.16
CA ARG A 174 12.89 -10.76 2.46
C ARG A 174 13.23 -10.33 1.02
N PRO A 175 12.40 -10.72 0.03
CA PRO A 175 12.48 -10.16 -1.31
C PRO A 175 11.65 -8.89 -1.47
N GLY A 176 11.99 -8.07 -2.48
CA GLY A 176 11.25 -6.89 -2.93
C GLY A 176 10.99 -5.88 -1.82
N THR A 177 9.81 -5.24 -1.82
CA THR A 177 9.44 -4.22 -0.82
C THR A 177 9.39 -4.73 0.62
N GLY A 178 9.48 -6.05 0.83
CA GLY A 178 9.64 -6.64 2.15
C GLY A 178 10.95 -6.24 2.86
N CYS A 179 11.94 -5.71 2.14
CA CYS A 179 13.18 -5.17 2.72
C CYS A 179 12.99 -3.87 3.52
N ALA A 180 11.82 -3.23 3.45
CA ALA A 180 11.54 -1.94 4.07
C ALA A 180 12.00 -1.84 5.54
N PRO A 181 11.51 -2.65 6.49
CA PRO A 181 11.92 -2.55 7.89
C PRO A 181 13.41 -2.87 8.10
N PHE A 182 13.99 -3.71 7.24
CA PHE A 182 15.38 -4.14 7.35
C PHE A 182 16.36 -3.04 6.95
N ARG A 183 15.96 -2.14 6.05
CA ARG A 183 16.72 -0.92 5.77
C ARG A 183 16.91 -0.12 7.05
N GLY A 184 15.85 0.07 7.83
CA GLY A 184 15.92 0.74 9.13
C GLY A 184 16.78 -0.01 10.15
N PHE A 185 16.68 -1.34 10.22
CA PHE A 185 17.49 -2.15 11.16
C PHE A 185 18.98 -2.08 10.84
N VAL A 186 19.37 -2.19 9.57
CA VAL A 186 20.76 -2.09 9.11
C VAL A 186 21.29 -0.68 9.34
N GLU A 187 20.50 0.35 9.04
CA GLU A 187 20.86 1.75 9.25
C GLU A 187 21.08 2.06 10.75
N GLU A 188 20.19 1.57 11.63
CA GLU A 188 20.34 1.69 13.09
C GLU A 188 21.59 0.96 13.60
N ARG A 189 21.81 -0.29 13.17
CA ARG A 189 22.99 -1.08 13.57
C ARG A 189 24.29 -0.41 13.16
N ALA A 190 24.34 0.16 11.96
CA ALA A 190 25.50 0.89 11.44
C ALA A 190 25.85 2.15 12.24
N LEU A 191 24.87 2.76 12.91
CA LEU A 191 25.12 3.88 13.82
C LEU A 191 25.53 3.39 15.21
N GLN A 192 24.90 2.32 15.71
CA GLN A 192 25.25 1.70 16.99
C GLN A 192 26.69 1.17 17.00
N SER A 193 27.13 0.54 15.91
CA SER A 193 28.48 -0.02 15.77
C SER A 193 29.61 1.01 15.87
N LYS A 194 29.31 2.30 15.68
CA LYS A 194 30.28 3.39 15.88
C LYS A 194 30.58 3.68 17.35
N THR A 195 29.67 3.30 18.25
CA THR A 195 29.78 3.60 19.69
C THR A 195 30.14 2.38 20.50
N ASN A 196 29.59 1.22 20.16
CA ASN A 196 29.79 -0.04 20.87
C ASN A 196 29.88 -1.19 19.87
N PRO A 197 30.59 -2.28 20.19
CA PRO A 197 30.54 -3.49 19.39
C PRO A 197 29.10 -3.99 19.23
N THR A 198 28.77 -4.45 18.02
CA THR A 198 27.45 -5.01 17.71
C THR A 198 27.57 -6.40 17.14
N ALA A 199 26.59 -7.25 17.42
CA ALA A 199 26.48 -8.56 16.82
C ALA A 199 26.24 -8.48 15.30
N PRO A 200 26.58 -9.54 14.56
CA PRO A 200 26.55 -9.52 13.11
C PRO A 200 25.14 -9.52 12.51
N ILE A 201 25.04 -9.07 11.25
CA ILE A 201 23.82 -9.13 10.45
C ILE A 201 24.12 -9.91 9.17
N ILE A 202 23.26 -10.88 8.85
CA ILE A 202 23.20 -11.54 7.54
C ILE A 202 21.88 -11.15 6.89
N PHE A 203 21.92 -10.71 5.64
CA PHE A 203 20.72 -10.31 4.91
C PHE A 203 20.62 -11.00 3.55
N PHE A 204 19.55 -11.78 3.37
CA PHE A 204 19.14 -12.39 2.12
C PHE A 204 18.04 -11.53 1.48
N PHE A 205 18.42 -10.81 0.43
CA PHE A 205 17.51 -10.03 -0.42
C PHE A 205 17.23 -10.76 -1.73
N GLY A 206 16.10 -10.45 -2.35
CA GLY A 206 15.79 -10.99 -3.68
C GLY A 206 14.91 -10.06 -4.49
N CYS A 207 15.15 -10.03 -5.80
CA CYS A 207 14.36 -9.28 -6.77
C CYS A 207 14.28 -10.05 -8.10
N ARG A 208 13.66 -9.46 -9.12
CA ARG A 208 13.55 -10.09 -10.44
C ARG A 208 14.87 -10.02 -11.17
N ASN A 209 15.38 -8.81 -11.33
CA ASN A 209 16.55 -8.51 -12.16
C ASN A 209 17.46 -7.52 -11.44
N GLU A 210 18.77 -7.64 -11.62
CA GLU A 210 19.75 -6.70 -11.05
C GLU A 210 19.53 -5.28 -11.57
N ASP A 211 19.35 -5.13 -12.88
CA ASP A 211 19.17 -3.83 -13.55
C ASP A 211 17.72 -3.30 -13.49
N GLY A 212 16.82 -4.05 -12.85
CA GLY A 212 15.39 -3.75 -12.82
C GLY A 212 14.90 -3.24 -11.47
N ASP A 213 14.59 -4.17 -10.57
CA ASP A 213 13.88 -3.92 -9.32
C ASP A 213 14.76 -4.13 -8.07
N TYR A 214 16.07 -3.88 -8.21
CA TYR A 214 17.04 -3.95 -7.12
C TYR A 214 16.93 -2.74 -6.17
N LEU A 215 15.93 -2.81 -5.30
CA LEU A 215 15.64 -1.76 -4.32
C LEU A 215 16.84 -1.50 -3.41
N TYR A 216 17.25 -0.23 -3.35
CA TYR A 216 18.33 0.26 -2.48
C TYR A 216 19.71 -0.36 -2.76
N ARG A 217 19.99 -0.75 -4.01
CA ARG A 217 21.29 -1.32 -4.45
C ARG A 217 22.50 -0.63 -3.81
N ASP A 218 22.65 0.66 -4.02
CA ASP A 218 23.82 1.41 -3.54
C ASP A 218 23.91 1.43 -2.00
N PHE A 219 22.77 1.50 -1.32
CA PHE A 219 22.74 1.42 0.13
C PHE A 219 23.27 0.07 0.62
N TRP A 220 22.78 -1.05 0.09
CA TRP A 220 23.23 -2.36 0.54
C TRP A 220 24.70 -2.59 0.23
N LEU A 221 25.15 -2.24 -0.99
CA LEU A 221 26.55 -2.33 -1.39
C LEU A 221 27.47 -1.49 -0.51
N SER A 222 27.06 -0.26 -0.17
CA SER A 222 27.83 0.60 0.74
C SER A 222 27.98 0.01 2.16
N ARG A 223 27.05 -0.87 2.57
CA ARG A 223 27.07 -1.52 3.89
C ARG A 223 27.74 -2.88 3.88
N SER A 224 27.92 -3.50 2.72
CA SER A 224 28.65 -4.76 2.57
C SER A 224 30.15 -4.56 2.31
N GLN A 225 30.58 -3.38 1.87
CA GLN A 225 32.00 -3.05 1.68
C GLN A 225 32.75 -2.89 3.02
N ASN A 226 34.04 -3.27 3.03
CA ASN A 226 35.00 -3.03 4.12
C ASN A 226 34.54 -3.51 5.50
N THR A 227 34.56 -2.63 6.51
CA THR A 227 34.09 -2.84 7.90
C THR A 227 32.59 -2.51 8.07
N GLY A 228 31.82 -2.56 6.99
CA GLY A 228 30.38 -2.30 7.01
C GLY A 228 29.60 -3.37 7.77
N VAL A 229 28.44 -3.03 8.32
CA VAL A 229 27.65 -3.96 9.16
C VAL A 229 27.08 -5.18 8.42
N LEU A 230 27.17 -5.20 7.09
CA LEU A 230 26.83 -6.34 6.24
C LEU A 230 28.08 -6.94 5.56
N SER A 231 29.29 -6.62 6.03
CA SER A 231 30.52 -7.15 5.45
C SER A 231 30.71 -8.62 5.79
N GLU A 232 31.30 -9.38 4.86
CA GLU A 232 31.71 -10.76 5.09
C GLU A 232 32.75 -10.90 6.21
N ALA A 233 33.54 -9.85 6.49
CA ALA A 233 34.49 -9.83 7.59
C ALA A 233 33.82 -9.93 8.98
N LEU A 234 32.53 -9.62 9.08
CA LEU A 234 31.74 -9.70 10.31
C LEU A 234 30.76 -10.91 10.32
N GLY A 235 30.62 -11.68 9.23
CA GLY A 235 29.66 -12.81 9.10
C GLY A 235 29.44 -13.27 7.65
N GLU A 236 28.31 -13.91 7.29
CA GLU A 236 28.01 -14.28 5.88
C GLU A 236 27.60 -13.09 4.98
N GLY A 237 27.41 -11.89 5.57
CA GLY A 237 27.24 -10.65 4.82
C GLY A 237 25.88 -10.44 4.14
N PHE A 238 25.90 -9.92 2.92
CA PHE A 238 24.71 -9.55 2.12
C PHE A 238 24.61 -10.42 0.87
N CYS A 239 23.57 -11.25 0.80
CA CYS A 239 23.30 -12.16 -0.30
C CYS A 239 22.09 -11.69 -1.12
N VAL A 240 22.21 -11.73 -2.44
CA VAL A 240 21.13 -11.31 -3.35
C VAL A 240 20.77 -12.41 -4.33
N ALA A 241 19.48 -12.68 -4.47
CA ALA A 241 18.93 -13.63 -5.44
C ALA A 241 18.15 -12.90 -6.54
N PHE A 242 18.57 -13.09 -7.80
CA PHE A 242 17.87 -12.57 -8.98
C PHE A 242 17.04 -13.68 -9.63
N SER A 243 15.73 -13.60 -9.49
CA SER A 243 14.82 -14.68 -9.92
C SER A 243 14.64 -14.80 -11.44
N ARG A 244 15.10 -13.83 -12.23
CA ARG A 244 14.91 -13.77 -13.68
C ARG A 244 16.17 -13.39 -14.48
N ASP A 245 17.34 -13.47 -13.87
CA ASP A 245 18.63 -13.21 -14.53
C ASP A 245 19.33 -14.50 -14.99
N GLN A 246 18.66 -15.65 -14.87
CA GLN A 246 19.16 -16.91 -15.43
C GLN A 246 18.78 -17.04 -16.92
N PRO A 247 19.62 -17.70 -17.75
CA PRO A 247 19.38 -17.89 -19.19
C PRO A 247 18.06 -18.59 -19.53
#